data_AF-A0A2V5MVI3-F1
#
_entry.id   AF-A0A2V5MVI3-F1
#
_cell.length_a   1.000
_cell.length_b   1.000
_cell.length_c   1.000
_cell.angle_alpha   90.00
_cell.angle_beta   90.00
_cell.angle_gamma   90.00
#
_symmetry.space_group_name_H-M   'P 1'
#
loop_
_entity.id
_entity.type
_entity.pdbx_description
1 polymer ?
#
loop_
_entity_poly.entity_id
_entity_poly.type
_entity_poly.pdbx_seq_one_letter_code
_entity_poly.pdbx_strand_id
1 'polypeptide(L)'
;MNDDLVVEFQSGHKTAKVAAAILVGKKDGFIIPTGRQRQNLLVAFAKKGKVVYGKAFDVVKLSGSLDLNDLAEVEKNLEDIKVFEVKSTRKKLRPDFSGYFFALTAAEVLVAQSLKKQFGFVLVNIGTGEHLEMSLSEIFARAKGIYPTWSICF
;
A
#
# COMPACT_ATOMS: atom_id res chain seq x y z
N MET A 1 -29.07 2.14 -26.05
CA MET A 1 -27.74 1.75 -26.57
C MET A 1 -26.72 2.41 -25.67
N ASN A 2 -25.86 1.56 -25.10
CA ASN A 2 -24.73 1.78 -24.18
C ASN A 2 -24.48 3.21 -23.69
N ASP A 3 -24.82 3.41 -22.42
CA ASP A 3 -24.40 4.53 -21.59
C ASP A 3 -22.97 4.26 -21.08
N ASP A 4 -22.18 5.31 -21.08
CA ASP A 4 -20.72 5.32 -20.93
C ASP A 4 -20.20 4.68 -19.64
N LEU A 5 -19.48 3.57 -19.75
CA LEU A 5 -18.56 3.08 -18.71
C LEU A 5 -17.18 3.73 -18.88
N VAL A 6 -17.12 5.05 -18.74
CA VAL A 6 -15.84 5.73 -18.47
C VAL A 6 -15.49 5.44 -17.02
N VAL A 7 -14.69 4.40 -16.79
CA VAL A 7 -14.10 4.13 -15.48
C VAL A 7 -13.06 5.22 -15.23
N GLU A 8 -13.51 6.30 -14.59
CA GLU A 8 -12.67 7.44 -14.24
C GLU A 8 -11.51 6.97 -13.34
N PHE A 9 -10.29 7.01 -13.88
CA PHE A 9 -9.06 6.67 -13.16
C PHE A 9 -8.70 7.83 -12.22
N GLN A 10 -9.33 7.87 -11.05
CA GLN A 10 -9.00 8.87 -10.03
C GLN A 10 -7.64 8.55 -9.38
N SER A 11 -6.61 9.33 -9.70
CA SER A 11 -5.33 9.30 -8.96
C SER A 11 -5.54 9.92 -7.55
N GLY A 12 -5.86 9.04 -6.60
CA GLY A 12 -6.43 9.35 -5.28
C GLY A 12 -5.47 9.88 -4.22
N HIS A 13 -4.68 10.92 -4.50
CA HIS A 13 -3.77 11.48 -3.46
C HIS A 13 -4.52 12.03 -2.23
N LYS A 14 -5.73 12.57 -2.39
CA LYS A 14 -6.55 13.03 -1.25
C LYS A 14 -7.18 11.86 -0.48
N THR A 15 -7.67 10.82 -1.16
CA THR A 15 -8.33 9.69 -0.51
C THR A 15 -7.34 8.76 0.17
N ALA A 16 -6.12 8.61 -0.35
CA ALA A 16 -5.04 7.84 0.29
C ALA A 16 -4.63 8.44 1.65
N LYS A 17 -4.53 9.78 1.76
CA LYS A 17 -4.25 10.45 3.04
C LYS A 17 -5.34 10.19 4.09
N VAL A 18 -6.61 10.25 3.68
CA VAL A 18 -7.75 9.97 4.57
C VAL A 18 -7.73 8.50 4.99
N ALA A 19 -7.50 7.58 4.05
CA ALA A 19 -7.38 6.16 4.35
C ALA A 19 -6.24 5.86 5.33
N ALA A 20 -5.06 6.47 5.14
CA ALA A 20 -3.94 6.35 6.07
C ALA A 20 -4.30 6.87 7.47
N ALA A 21 -5.00 8.00 7.58
CA ALA A 21 -5.47 8.51 8.87
C ALA A 21 -6.48 7.57 9.55
N ILE A 22 -7.39 6.94 8.78
CA ILE A 22 -8.31 5.92 9.30
C ILE A 22 -7.52 4.73 9.86
N LEU A 23 -6.51 4.24 9.15
CA LEU A 23 -5.67 3.11 9.60
C LEU A 23 -4.95 3.43 10.91
N VAL A 24 -4.33 4.60 11.01
CA VAL A 24 -3.67 5.06 12.26
C VAL A 24 -4.70 5.20 13.39
N GLY A 25 -5.88 5.73 13.11
CA GLY A 25 -6.96 5.91 14.08
C GLY A 25 -7.47 4.60 14.71
N LYS A 26 -7.31 3.46 14.02
CA LYS A 26 -7.67 2.13 14.55
C LYS A 26 -6.73 1.61 15.63
N LYS A 27 -5.54 2.21 15.79
CA LYS A 27 -4.52 1.80 16.77
C LYS A 27 -4.05 0.34 16.62
N ASP A 28 -4.08 -0.19 15.40
CA ASP A 28 -3.60 -1.55 15.07
C ASP A 28 -2.12 -1.53 14.61
N GLY A 29 -1.28 -0.69 15.21
CA GLY A 29 0.15 -0.60 14.87
C GLY A 29 0.49 0.12 13.56
N PHE A 30 -0.50 0.67 12.84
CA PHE A 30 -0.26 1.50 11.66
C PHE A 30 0.27 2.88 12.03
N ILE A 31 1.23 3.36 11.25
CA ILE A 31 1.81 4.70 11.34
C ILE A 31 1.99 5.32 9.97
N ILE A 32 1.86 6.65 9.90
CA ILE A 32 2.26 7.43 8.73
C ILE A 32 3.69 7.91 8.99
N PRO A 33 4.70 7.39 8.28
CA PRO A 33 6.09 7.74 8.53
C PRO A 33 6.34 9.20 8.13
N THR A 34 7.13 9.90 8.94
CA THR A 34 7.68 11.22 8.56
C THR A 34 8.69 11.08 7.42
N GLY A 35 9.12 12.20 6.83
CA GLY A 35 10.14 12.19 5.78
C GLY A 35 11.44 11.51 6.22
N ARG A 36 11.91 11.81 7.45
CA ARG A 36 13.10 11.20 8.05
C ARG A 36 12.93 9.70 8.27
N GLN A 37 11.81 9.28 8.86
CA GLN A 37 11.51 7.87 9.12
C GLN A 37 11.44 7.06 7.82
N ARG A 38 10.81 7.63 6.79
CA ARG A 38 10.77 7.04 5.45
C ARG A 38 12.17 6.87 4.86
N GLN A 39 13.03 7.87 5.00
CA GLN A 39 14.41 7.78 4.53
C GLN A 39 15.18 6.68 5.26
N ASN A 40 15.04 6.58 6.58
CA ASN A 40 15.67 5.51 7.37
C ASN A 40 15.23 4.12 6.89
N LEU A 41 13.93 3.92 6.69
CA LEU A 41 13.38 2.67 6.15
C LEU A 41 13.96 2.33 4.76
N LEU A 42 14.04 3.31 3.87
CA LEU A 42 14.61 3.14 2.54
C LEU A 42 16.08 2.72 2.59
N VAL A 43 16.88 3.38 3.44
CA VAL A 43 18.29 3.04 3.65
C VAL A 43 18.43 1.63 4.21
N ALA A 44 17.61 1.27 5.20
CA ALA A 44 17.65 -0.06 5.81
C ALA A 44 17.30 -1.18 4.83
N PHE A 45 16.25 -1.00 4.01
CA PHE A 45 15.90 -1.96 2.95
C PHE A 45 17.02 -2.07 1.91
N ALA A 46 17.56 -0.94 1.44
CA ALA A 46 18.63 -0.93 0.46
C ALA A 46 19.90 -1.65 0.96
N LYS A 47 20.28 -1.45 2.23
CA LYS A 47 21.40 -2.16 2.87
C LYS A 47 21.22 -3.69 2.93
N LYS A 48 19.98 -4.17 2.88
CA LYS A 48 19.64 -5.61 2.79
C LYS A 48 19.44 -6.10 1.35
N GLY A 49 19.79 -5.29 0.35
CA GLY A 49 19.59 -5.61 -1.07
C GLY A 49 18.11 -5.61 -1.50
N LYS A 50 17.23 -5.00 -0.70
CA LYS A 50 15.79 -4.88 -0.99
C LYS A 50 15.55 -3.52 -1.64
N VAL A 51 15.12 -3.51 -2.90
CA VAL A 51 14.95 -2.31 -3.71
C VAL A 51 13.53 -1.78 -3.56
N VAL A 52 13.42 -0.49 -3.25
CA VAL A 52 12.14 0.22 -3.14
C VAL A 52 12.08 1.26 -4.25
N TYR A 53 11.17 1.07 -5.21
CA TYR A 53 10.98 1.93 -6.38
C TYR A 53 9.91 2.99 -6.13
N GLY A 54 10.12 4.19 -6.69
CA GLY A 54 9.12 5.26 -6.72
C GLY A 54 8.79 5.84 -5.34
N LYS A 55 7.53 6.25 -5.16
CA LYS A 55 7.02 6.67 -3.86
C LYS A 55 6.84 5.41 -3.02
N ALA A 56 7.74 5.23 -2.05
CA ALA A 56 8.06 3.95 -1.43
C ALA A 56 6.87 3.12 -0.90
N PHE A 57 5.96 3.76 -0.19
CA PHE A 57 4.80 3.18 0.50
C PHE A 57 4.01 4.31 1.17
N ASP A 58 2.76 4.11 1.55
CA ASP A 58 1.97 5.14 2.24
C ASP A 58 2.09 5.06 3.76
N VAL A 59 2.01 3.83 4.31
CA VAL A 59 2.01 3.57 5.76
C VAL A 59 2.94 2.41 6.12
N VAL A 60 3.24 2.29 7.40
CA VAL A 60 4.02 1.19 7.97
C VAL A 60 3.21 0.56 9.09
N LYS A 61 3.33 -0.75 9.27
CA LYS A 61 2.81 -1.48 10.43
C LYS A 61 3.98 -2.04 11.22
N LEU A 62 3.97 -1.81 12.52
CA LEU A 62 4.98 -2.28 13.46
C LEU A 62 4.37 -3.34 14.38
N SER A 63 5.10 -4.42 14.66
CA SER A 63 4.69 -5.46 15.63
C SER A 63 5.03 -5.09 17.09
N GLY A 64 5.69 -3.96 17.33
CA GLY A 64 6.10 -3.51 18.66
C GLY A 64 6.48 -2.02 18.70
N SER A 65 7.02 -1.59 19.85
CA SER A 65 7.57 -0.24 20.00
C SER A 65 8.95 -0.17 19.34
N LEU A 66 9.08 0.67 18.33
CA LEU A 66 10.31 0.84 17.56
C LEU A 66 10.47 2.31 17.16
N ASP A 67 11.62 2.94 17.46
CA ASP A 67 11.87 4.31 17.02
C ASP A 67 12.39 4.36 15.58
N LEU A 68 11.50 4.73 14.65
CA LEU A 68 11.86 4.90 13.24
C LEU A 68 12.82 6.07 12.98
N ASN A 69 13.08 6.96 13.94
CA ASN A 69 14.05 8.05 13.78
C ASN A 69 15.50 7.60 14.00
N ASP A 70 15.70 6.46 14.67
CA ASP A 70 17.00 5.80 14.81
C ASP A 70 17.20 4.76 13.69
N LEU A 71 18.13 5.05 12.79
CA LEU A 71 18.44 4.14 11.69
C LEU A 71 19.00 2.79 12.18
N ALA A 72 19.79 2.76 13.25
CA ALA A 72 20.37 1.53 13.77
C ALA A 72 19.27 0.61 14.34
N GLU A 73 18.28 1.19 15.00
CA GLU A 73 17.11 0.47 15.51
C GLU A 73 16.24 -0.08 14.37
N VAL A 74 16.01 0.72 13.32
CA VAL A 74 15.31 0.26 12.10
C VAL A 74 16.04 -0.91 11.44
N GLU A 75 17.37 -0.82 11.30
CA GLU A 75 18.18 -1.86 10.67
C GLU A 75 18.16 -3.18 11.46
N LYS A 76 18.22 -3.09 12.79
CA LYS A 76 18.20 -4.24 13.68
C LYS A 76 16.86 -4.99 13.63
N ASN A 77 15.76 -4.25 13.54
CA ASN A 77 14.41 -4.79 13.64
C ASN A 77 13.67 -4.79 12.30
N LEU A 78 14.38 -4.69 11.18
CA LEU A 78 13.76 -4.51 9.86
C LEU A 78 12.73 -5.61 9.53
N GLU A 79 12.99 -6.86 9.94
CA GLU A 79 12.09 -8.01 9.70
C GLU A 79 10.75 -7.89 10.43
N ASP A 80 10.65 -7.07 11.46
CA ASP A 80 9.43 -6.77 12.22
C ASP A 80 8.64 -5.60 11.62
N ILE A 81 9.15 -4.99 10.55
CA ILE A 81 8.56 -3.85 9.87
C ILE A 81 7.93 -4.29 8.56
N LYS A 82 6.64 -3.98 8.39
CA LYS A 82 5.92 -4.17 7.13
C LYS A 82 5.45 -2.83 6.58
N VAL A 83 5.77 -2.56 5.33
CA VAL A 83 5.36 -1.34 4.61
C VAL A 83 4.16 -1.63 3.72
N PHE A 84 3.29 -0.64 3.53
CA PHE A 84 2.07 -0.82 2.76
C PHE A 84 1.78 0.32 1.80
N GLU A 85 1.34 -0.04 0.60
CA GLU A 85 0.66 0.85 -0.33
C GLU A 85 -0.86 0.87 -0.03
N VAL A 86 -1.47 2.05 0.01
CA VAL A 86 -2.90 2.20 0.32
C VAL A 86 -3.71 2.32 -0.96
N LYS A 87 -4.71 1.44 -1.14
CA LYS A 87 -5.75 1.57 -2.19
C LYS A 87 -7.06 1.91 -1.53
N SER A 88 -7.69 3.02 -1.95
CA SER A 88 -8.84 3.59 -1.24
C SER A 88 -10.07 3.75 -2.12
N THR A 89 -11.25 3.64 -1.51
CA THR A 89 -12.54 3.78 -2.17
C THR A 89 -13.61 4.35 -1.24
N ARG A 90 -14.65 4.96 -1.82
CA ARG A 90 -15.89 5.34 -1.13
C ARG A 90 -17.08 4.47 -1.54
N LYS A 91 -16.88 3.55 -2.49
CA LYS A 91 -17.96 2.70 -3.00
C LYS A 91 -18.46 1.78 -1.89
N LYS A 92 -19.77 1.57 -1.83
CA LYS A 92 -20.36 0.56 -0.94
C LYS A 92 -19.96 -0.81 -1.46
N LEU A 93 -19.11 -1.50 -0.70
CA LEU A 93 -18.57 -2.81 -1.02
C LEU A 93 -18.90 -3.78 0.10
N ARG A 94 -18.74 -5.07 -0.18
CA ARG A 94 -18.72 -6.10 0.86
C ARG A 94 -17.44 -5.97 1.70
N PRO A 95 -17.42 -6.43 2.97
CA PRO A 95 -16.24 -6.31 3.84
C PRO A 95 -14.98 -7.00 3.30
N ASP A 96 -15.14 -7.99 2.43
CA ASP A 96 -14.06 -8.71 1.75
C ASP A 96 -13.52 -7.98 0.51
N PHE A 97 -14.03 -6.78 0.22
CA PHE A 97 -13.73 -5.98 -0.98
C PHE A 97 -14.07 -6.67 -2.31
N SER A 98 -14.95 -7.67 -2.30
CA SER A 98 -15.44 -8.32 -3.51
C SER A 98 -16.05 -7.30 -4.49
N GLY A 99 -15.57 -7.33 -5.74
CA GLY A 99 -16.00 -6.40 -6.80
C GLY A 99 -15.28 -5.05 -6.79
N TYR A 100 -14.33 -4.81 -5.88
CA TYR A 100 -13.49 -3.63 -5.92
C TYR A 100 -12.47 -3.73 -7.07
N PHE A 101 -12.49 -2.72 -7.95
CA PHE A 101 -11.51 -2.56 -9.02
C PHE A 101 -10.51 -1.47 -8.64
N PHE A 102 -9.22 -1.81 -8.66
CA PHE A 102 -8.12 -0.90 -8.37
C PHE A 102 -6.93 -1.22 -9.28
N ALA A 103 -6.04 -0.25 -9.45
CA ALA A 103 -4.84 -0.39 -10.25
C ALA A 103 -3.60 -0.60 -9.39
N LEU A 104 -2.68 -1.41 -9.90
CA LEU A 104 -1.31 -1.54 -9.41
C LEU A 104 -0.38 -0.85 -10.38
N THR A 105 0.55 -0.03 -9.88
CA THR A 105 1.61 0.52 -10.73
C THR A 105 2.73 -0.51 -10.93
N ALA A 106 3.50 -0.39 -12.01
CA ALA A 106 4.67 -1.25 -12.22
C ALA A 106 5.67 -1.15 -11.06
N ALA A 107 5.87 0.05 -10.52
CA ALA A 107 6.72 0.27 -9.34
C ALA A 107 6.21 -0.52 -8.12
N GLU A 108 4.92 -0.45 -7.81
CA GLU A 108 4.33 -1.21 -6.69
C GLU A 108 4.52 -2.72 -6.84
N VAL A 109 4.31 -3.26 -8.04
CA VAL A 109 4.53 -4.70 -8.31
C VAL A 109 6.00 -5.08 -8.07
N LEU A 110 6.94 -4.26 -8.56
CA LEU A 110 8.37 -4.50 -8.37
C LEU A 110 8.80 -4.39 -6.90
N VAL A 111 8.28 -3.41 -6.15
CA VAL A 111 8.54 -3.31 -4.70
C VAL A 111 7.99 -4.51 -3.96
N ALA A 112 6.75 -4.93 -4.26
CA ALA A 112 6.15 -6.10 -3.64
C ALA A 112 6.96 -7.39 -3.90
N GLN A 113 7.49 -7.55 -5.12
CA GLN A 113 8.37 -8.66 -5.46
C GLN A 113 9.73 -8.59 -4.72
N SER A 114 10.30 -7.39 -4.55
CA SER A 114 11.58 -7.20 -3.87
C SER A 114 11.48 -7.42 -2.36
N LEU A 115 10.45 -6.86 -1.71
CA LEU A 115 10.29 -6.89 -0.25
C LEU A 115 9.52 -8.12 0.25
N LYS A 116 8.82 -8.84 -0.64
CA LYS A 116 8.07 -10.06 -0.33
C LYS A 116 7.14 -9.87 0.87
N LYS A 117 7.39 -10.56 1.98
CA LYS A 117 6.55 -10.54 3.19
C LYS A 117 6.50 -9.16 3.88
N GLN A 118 7.49 -8.31 3.62
CA GLN A 118 7.59 -6.97 4.24
C GLN A 118 6.90 -5.88 3.43
N PHE A 119 6.28 -6.20 2.29
CA PHE A 119 5.43 -5.28 1.55
C PHE A 119 4.03 -5.86 1.41
N GLY A 120 3.03 -5.00 1.56
CA GLY A 120 1.64 -5.35 1.30
C GLY A 120 0.86 -4.20 0.69
N PHE A 121 -0.38 -4.50 0.37
CA PHE A 121 -1.40 -3.55 0.00
C PHE A 121 -2.43 -3.51 1.11
N VAL A 122 -2.95 -2.33 1.41
CA VAL A 122 -4.10 -2.19 2.31
C VAL A 122 -5.23 -1.53 1.55
N LEU A 123 -6.31 -2.27 1.36
CA LEU A 123 -7.54 -1.78 0.76
C LEU A 123 -8.34 -1.10 1.85
N VAL A 124 -8.81 0.13 1.64
CA VAL A 124 -9.53 0.90 2.64
C VAL A 124 -10.80 1.50 2.05
N ASN A 125 -11.94 1.21 2.68
CA ASN A 125 -13.16 1.93 2.39
C ASN A 125 -13.24 3.15 3.32
N ILE A 126 -13.02 4.35 2.78
CA ILE A 126 -13.01 5.57 3.60
C ILE A 126 -14.41 6.03 4.02
N GLY A 127 -15.48 5.42 3.48
CA GLY A 127 -16.85 5.65 3.91
C GLY A 127 -17.26 4.82 5.13
N THR A 128 -16.81 3.56 5.21
CA THR A 128 -17.13 2.65 6.32
C THR A 128 -16.01 2.49 7.33
N GLY A 129 -14.78 2.84 6.95
CA GLY A 129 -13.58 2.58 7.73
C GLY A 129 -13.09 1.13 7.65
N GLU A 130 -13.76 0.24 6.93
CA GLU A 130 -13.31 -1.13 6.73
C GLU A 130 -11.99 -1.18 5.95
N HIS A 131 -11.17 -2.19 6.24
CA HIS A 131 -9.90 -2.38 5.55
C HIS A 131 -9.52 -3.85 5.44
N LEU A 132 -8.71 -4.16 4.43
CA LEU A 132 -8.19 -5.49 4.18
C LEU A 132 -6.72 -5.41 3.77
N GLU A 133 -5.84 -6.07 4.52
CA GLU A 133 -4.45 -6.24 4.16
C GLU A 133 -4.28 -7.42 3.20
N MET A 134 -3.45 -7.27 2.18
CA MET A 134 -3.15 -8.32 1.21
C MET A 134 -1.70 -8.24 0.72
N SER A 135 -1.10 -9.39 0.44
CA SER A 135 0.12 -9.52 -0.36
C SER A 135 -0.20 -9.50 -1.86
N LEU A 136 0.84 -9.30 -2.68
CA LEU A 136 0.71 -9.41 -4.13
C LEU A 136 0.19 -10.80 -4.56
N SER A 137 0.67 -11.86 -3.91
CA SER A 137 0.22 -13.23 -4.19
C SER A 137 -1.26 -13.44 -3.85
N GLU A 138 -1.74 -12.87 -2.75
CA GLU A 138 -3.16 -12.94 -2.39
C GLU A 138 -4.03 -12.13 -3.36
N ILE A 139 -3.54 -10.98 -3.85
CA ILE A 139 -4.25 -10.20 -4.87
C ILE A 139 -4.41 -11.04 -6.14
N PHE A 140 -3.33 -11.63 -6.64
CA PHE A 140 -3.39 -12.47 -7.84
C PHE A 140 -4.23 -13.74 -7.65
N ALA A 141 -4.20 -14.35 -6.47
CA ALA A 141 -5.04 -15.50 -6.17
C ALA A 141 -6.55 -15.17 -6.15
N ARG A 142 -6.93 -13.93 -5.81
CA ARG A 142 -8.34 -13.48 -5.78
C ARG A 142 -8.79 -12.78 -7.07
N ALA A 143 -7.86 -12.37 -7.93
CA ALA A 143 -8.17 -11.62 -9.12
C ALA A 143 -9.01 -12.46 -10.11
N LYS A 144 -10.21 -11.97 -10.45
CA LYS A 144 -11.04 -12.56 -11.51
C LYS A 144 -10.62 -12.14 -12.92
N GLY A 145 -9.85 -11.07 -13.02
CA GLY A 145 -9.29 -10.54 -14.26
C GLY A 145 -8.16 -9.58 -13.93
N ILE A 146 -7.06 -9.69 -14.67
CA ILE A 146 -5.91 -8.80 -14.58
C ILE A 146 -5.75 -8.14 -15.94
N TYR A 147 -5.78 -6.81 -15.97
CA TYR A 147 -5.70 -6.01 -17.19
C TYR A 147 -4.39 -5.23 -17.17
N PRO A 148 -3.28 -5.81 -17.65
CA PRO A 148 -2.02 -5.09 -17.73
C PRO A 148 -2.13 -3.97 -18.76
N THR A 149 -1.83 -2.74 -18.38
CA THR A 149 -1.96 -1.57 -19.26
C THR A 149 -0.64 -0.81 -19.40
N TRP A 150 -0.27 -0.53 -20.65
CA TRP A 150 0.66 0.52 -21.05
C TRP A 150 0.04 1.22 -22.25
N SER A 151 -0.37 2.48 -22.11
CA SER A 151 -1.04 3.20 -23.20
C SER A 151 -0.30 4.50 -23.50
N ILE A 152 0.22 4.58 -24.72
CA ILE A 152 0.96 5.71 -25.28
C ILE A 152 0.14 6.20 -26.49
N CYS A 153 -0.14 7.50 -26.55
CA CYS A 153 -0.66 8.16 -27.75
C CYS A 153 0.23 9.37 -28.03
N PHE A 154 0.66 9.50 -29.29
CA PHE A 154 1.46 10.62 -29.77
C PHE A 154 0.57 11.83 -30.07
#